data_AF-A0A3D2Z590-F1
#
_entry.id   AF-A0A3D2Z590-F1
#
_cell.length_a   1.000
_cell.length_b   1.000
_cell.length_c   1.000
_cell.angle_alpha   90.00
_cell.angle_beta   90.00
_cell.angle_gamma   90.00
#
_symmetry.space_group_name_H-M   'P 1'
#
loop_
_entity.id
_entity.type
_entity.pdbx_description
1 polymer ?
#
loop_
_entity_poly.entity_id
_entity_poly.type
_entity_poly.pdbx_seq_one_letter_code
_entity_poly.pdbx_strand_id
1 'polypeptide(L)'
;MALPRRRAAWIVGLLVAAAIPLIPDPPVPVERPSEFDIELVRSAECRYRGISASFDELTRAYALTAFTDAELKGWTSLPNPEHPDTEALIRCRFTVSGHKVDAPAAWGPVSAAGRAAVDNTLDVTWRLNTIASVQVQPHSPLAQDALDVFRLTVEGLLDRMVYVNDEVALLDAPDGISVGRLRAGTVVLREQNEGPWAFVRVPSDTTAGWVPGDQLRGISGAVGD
;
A
#
# COMPACT_ATOMS: atom_id res chain seq x y z
N MET A 1 7.40 76.44 23.95
CA MET A 1 6.31 75.45 23.81
C MET A 1 6.89 74.17 23.20
N ALA A 2 7.07 73.12 24.01
CA ALA A 2 7.43 71.79 23.53
C ALA A 2 6.65 70.79 24.41
N LEU A 3 5.68 70.10 23.82
CA LEU A 3 4.86 69.10 24.51
C LEU A 3 5.66 67.84 24.85
N PRO A 4 5.37 67.16 25.97
CA PRO A 4 6.17 66.06 26.48
C PRO A 4 5.87 64.76 25.72
N ARG A 5 6.82 64.34 24.86
CA ARG A 5 6.85 63.02 24.18
C ARG A 5 6.81 61.79 25.13
N ARG A 6 6.91 61.99 26.44
CA ARG A 6 6.91 60.90 27.45
C ARG A 6 5.55 60.27 27.73
N ARG A 7 4.43 60.96 27.47
CA ARG A 7 3.09 60.42 27.78
C ARG A 7 2.57 59.40 26.76
N ALA A 8 2.97 59.52 25.49
CA ALA A 8 2.51 58.62 24.44
C ALA A 8 3.10 57.20 24.55
N ALA A 9 4.37 57.09 24.96
CA ALA A 9 5.05 55.80 25.10
C ALA A 9 4.45 54.91 26.21
N TRP A 10 3.97 55.52 27.30
CA TRP A 10 3.33 54.80 28.40
C TRP A 10 1.96 54.24 28.02
N ILE A 11 1.18 54.98 27.22
CA ILE A 11 -0.16 54.54 26.79
C ILE A 11 -0.06 53.38 25.79
N VAL A 12 0.91 53.43 24.88
CA VAL A 12 1.17 52.32 23.94
C VAL A 12 1.68 51.07 24.68
N GLY A 13 2.58 51.24 25.66
CA GLY A 13 3.07 50.12 26.48
C GLY A 13 1.96 49.44 27.30
N LEU A 14 1.01 50.23 27.82
CA LEU A 14 -0.12 49.72 28.60
C LEU A 14 -1.17 49.00 27.72
N LEU A 15 -1.40 49.47 26.49
CA LEU A 15 -2.27 48.80 25.53
C LEU A 15 -1.68 47.47 25.02
N VAL A 16 -0.36 47.41 24.78
CA VAL A 16 0.31 46.15 24.40
C VAL A 16 0.27 45.15 25.57
N ALA A 17 0.54 45.58 26.79
CA ALA A 17 0.49 44.71 27.97
C ALA A 17 -0.94 44.20 28.30
N ALA A 18 -1.96 45.03 28.07
CA ALA A 18 -3.37 44.64 28.25
C ALA A 18 -3.92 43.77 27.12
N ALA A 19 -3.27 43.74 25.94
CA ALA A 19 -3.67 42.90 24.81
C ALA A 19 -3.03 41.48 24.84
N ILE A 20 -1.94 41.28 25.58
CA ILE A 20 -1.31 39.95 25.77
C ILE A 20 -2.28 38.90 26.35
N PRO A 21 -3.12 39.18 27.37
CA PRO A 21 -4.09 38.19 27.86
C PRO A 21 -5.29 37.95 26.92
N LEU A 22 -5.38 38.69 25.80
CA LEU A 22 -6.41 38.53 24.76
C LEU A 22 -5.90 37.77 23.54
N ILE A 23 -4.63 37.35 23.53
CA ILE A 23 -4.15 36.33 22.60
C ILE A 23 -4.76 35.02 23.12
N PRO A 24 -5.72 34.40 22.40
CA PRO A 24 -6.18 33.08 22.79
C PRO A 24 -4.95 32.18 22.85
N ASP A 25 -4.80 31.44 23.95
CA ASP A 25 -3.74 30.45 24.07
C ASP A 25 -3.72 29.63 22.76
N PRO A 26 -2.54 29.39 22.16
CA PRO A 26 -2.47 28.48 21.04
C PRO A 26 -3.17 27.19 21.48
N PRO A 27 -4.11 26.66 20.67
CA PRO A 27 -4.87 25.49 21.04
C PRO A 27 -3.88 24.44 21.53
N VAL A 28 -4.06 23.99 22.77
CA VAL A 28 -3.21 22.97 23.39
C VAL A 28 -3.12 21.84 22.37
N PRO A 29 -1.90 21.44 21.94
CA PRO A 29 -1.76 20.38 20.95
C PRO A 29 -2.54 19.17 21.46
N VAL A 30 -3.56 18.76 20.70
CA VAL A 30 -4.32 17.56 21.04
C VAL A 30 -3.34 16.40 20.97
N GLU A 31 -3.01 15.80 22.11
CA GLU A 31 -2.27 14.54 22.17
C GLU A 31 -3.18 13.43 21.62
N ARG A 32 -3.21 13.32 20.30
CA ARG A 32 -3.87 12.20 19.61
C ARG A 32 -3.03 10.93 19.91
N PRO A 33 -3.63 9.84 20.41
CA PRO A 33 -2.89 8.64 20.78
C PRO A 33 -2.27 8.01 19.52
N SER A 34 -0.98 8.25 19.34
CA SER A 34 -0.22 7.92 18.13
C SER A 34 -0.24 6.43 17.80
N GLU A 35 -0.24 5.56 18.82
CA GLU A 35 -0.27 4.10 18.65
C GLU A 35 -1.62 3.59 18.13
N PHE A 36 -2.73 4.21 18.56
CA PHE A 36 -4.06 3.79 18.12
C PHE A 36 -4.28 4.08 16.63
N ASP A 37 -3.86 5.26 16.16
CA ASP A 37 -3.98 5.60 14.74
C ASP A 37 -3.09 4.72 13.86
N ILE A 38 -1.89 4.38 14.33
CA ILE A 38 -1.02 3.43 13.64
C ILE A 38 -1.72 2.09 13.50
N GLU A 39 -2.32 1.57 14.58
CA GLU A 39 -2.98 0.27 14.53
C GLU A 39 -4.25 0.30 13.67
N LEU A 40 -5.02 1.39 13.69
CA LEU A 40 -6.16 1.59 12.79
C LEU A 40 -5.74 1.52 11.32
N VAL A 41 -4.63 2.19 10.95
CA VAL A 41 -4.12 2.09 9.58
C VAL A 41 -3.62 0.68 9.29
N ARG A 42 -2.78 0.10 10.14
CA ARG A 42 -2.17 -1.21 9.92
C ARG A 42 -3.21 -2.31 9.74
N SER A 43 -4.29 -2.28 10.51
CA SER A 43 -5.36 -3.29 10.49
C SER A 43 -6.47 -3.01 9.47
N ALA A 44 -6.57 -1.79 8.94
CA ALA A 44 -7.57 -1.46 7.92
C ALA A 44 -7.36 -2.31 6.65
N GLU A 45 -8.47 -2.75 6.06
CA GLU A 45 -8.45 -3.55 4.84
C GLU A 45 -8.48 -2.67 3.59
N CYS A 46 -7.56 -2.94 2.67
CA CYS A 46 -7.63 -2.51 1.28
C CYS A 46 -8.22 -3.66 0.45
N ARG A 47 -9.30 -3.38 -0.30
CA ARG A 47 -9.99 -4.38 -1.13
C ARG A 47 -9.95 -4.00 -2.60
N TYR A 48 -9.61 -4.95 -3.46
CA TYR A 48 -9.67 -4.80 -4.91
C TYR A 48 -10.09 -6.11 -5.58
N ARG A 49 -11.15 -6.06 -6.40
CA ARG A 49 -11.76 -7.23 -7.07
C ARG A 49 -11.97 -8.46 -6.16
N GLY A 50 -12.41 -8.22 -4.92
CA GLY A 50 -12.66 -9.28 -3.94
C GLY A 50 -11.42 -9.83 -3.23
N ILE A 51 -10.22 -9.40 -3.61
CA ILE A 51 -8.98 -9.69 -2.87
C ILE A 51 -8.74 -8.58 -1.85
N SER A 52 -8.49 -8.98 -0.61
CA SER A 52 -8.22 -8.08 0.52
C SER A 52 -6.79 -8.24 1.03
N ALA A 53 -6.16 -7.14 1.40
CA ALA A 53 -4.92 -7.10 2.17
C ALA A 53 -5.00 -5.97 3.20
N SER A 54 -4.38 -6.14 4.35
CA SER A 54 -4.20 -5.05 5.30
C SER A 54 -3.23 -3.98 4.75
N PHE A 55 -3.31 -2.73 5.22
CA PHE A 55 -2.31 -1.73 4.81
C PHE A 55 -0.90 -2.06 5.32
N ASP A 56 -0.74 -2.81 6.41
CA ASP A 56 0.58 -3.32 6.84
C ASP A 56 1.15 -4.29 5.78
N GLU A 57 0.36 -5.29 5.37
CA GLU A 57 0.75 -6.25 4.33
C GLU A 57 1.02 -5.56 2.99
N LEU A 58 0.12 -4.68 2.55
CA LEU A 58 0.25 -3.93 1.31
C LEU A 58 1.53 -3.10 1.30
N THR A 59 1.80 -2.36 2.38
CA THR A 59 2.99 -1.49 2.47
C THR A 59 4.28 -2.30 2.49
N ARG A 60 4.30 -3.41 3.24
CA ARG A 60 5.47 -4.31 3.29
C ARG A 60 5.71 -5.01 1.96
N ALA A 61 4.65 -5.54 1.35
CA ALA A 61 4.74 -6.19 0.04
C ALA A 61 5.25 -5.21 -1.02
N TYR A 62 4.77 -3.97 -1.01
CA TYR A 62 5.28 -2.91 -1.88
C TYR A 62 6.79 -2.67 -1.67
N ALA A 63 7.24 -2.48 -0.42
CA ALA A 63 8.66 -2.25 -0.13
C ALA A 63 9.54 -3.42 -0.63
N LEU A 64 9.11 -4.66 -0.37
CA LEU A 64 9.84 -5.87 -0.77
C LEU A 64 9.83 -6.12 -2.28
N THR A 65 8.78 -5.71 -2.99
CA THR A 65 8.64 -5.91 -4.43
C THR A 65 9.29 -4.79 -5.25
N ALA A 66 9.25 -3.55 -4.75
CA ALA A 66 9.75 -2.39 -5.47
C ALA A 66 11.20 -2.00 -5.13
N PHE A 67 11.71 -2.40 -3.96
CA PHE A 67 13.03 -1.98 -3.48
C PHE A 67 13.92 -3.15 -3.04
N THR A 68 15.22 -2.92 -3.07
CA THR A 68 16.26 -3.87 -2.66
C THR A 68 16.60 -3.67 -1.19
N ASP A 69 16.86 -4.78 -0.49
CA ASP A 69 17.21 -4.82 0.95
C ASP A 69 16.24 -4.06 1.86
N ALA A 70 14.95 -4.07 1.53
CA ALA A 70 13.93 -3.36 2.29
C ALA A 70 13.78 -3.91 3.71
N GLU A 71 14.12 -3.11 4.71
CA GLU A 71 14.02 -3.46 6.13
C GLU A 71 13.15 -2.44 6.86
N LEU A 72 12.08 -2.92 7.51
CA LEU A 72 11.15 -2.06 8.24
C LEU A 72 11.83 -1.45 9.48
N LYS A 73 11.84 -0.12 9.59
CA LYS A 73 12.29 0.59 10.79
C LYS A 73 11.16 0.90 11.76
N GLY A 74 9.93 1.07 11.25
CA GLY A 74 8.76 1.22 12.09
C GLY A 74 7.70 2.15 11.49
N TRP A 75 6.70 2.42 12.31
CA TRP A 75 5.57 3.28 12.00
C TRP A 75 5.57 4.50 12.93
N THR A 76 5.24 5.67 12.39
CA THR A 76 5.07 6.89 13.17
C THR A 76 3.75 7.56 12.81
N SER A 77 3.15 8.28 13.77
CA SER A 77 1.94 9.06 13.59
C SER A 77 2.23 10.53 13.88
N LEU A 78 1.71 11.40 13.02
CA LEU A 78 1.68 12.84 13.23
C LEU A 78 0.26 13.35 12.92
N PRO A 79 -0.28 14.33 13.67
CA PRO A 79 -1.50 15.01 13.26
C PRO A 79 -1.35 15.60 11.85
N ASN A 80 -2.40 15.54 11.03
CA ASN A 80 -2.38 16.22 9.73
C ASN A 80 -2.38 17.74 9.97
N PRO A 81 -1.40 18.52 9.48
CA PRO A 81 -1.38 19.97 9.67
C PRO A 81 -2.63 20.70 9.16
N GLU A 82 -3.30 20.16 8.13
CA GLU A 82 -4.51 20.76 7.56
C GLU A 82 -5.76 20.49 8.42
N HIS A 83 -5.80 19.34 9.10
CA HIS A 83 -6.96 18.85 9.86
C HIS A 83 -6.52 18.09 11.12
N PRO A 84 -5.79 18.72 12.06
CA PRO A 84 -5.07 18.01 13.13
C PRO A 84 -5.99 17.27 14.11
N ASP A 85 -7.21 17.76 14.30
CA ASP A 85 -8.18 17.18 15.23
C ASP A 85 -8.91 15.95 14.67
N THR A 86 -8.87 15.75 13.36
CA THR A 86 -9.70 14.74 12.67
C THR A 86 -8.91 13.81 11.77
N GLU A 87 -7.70 14.19 11.38
CA GLU A 87 -6.85 13.42 10.49
C GLU A 87 -5.44 13.21 11.06
N ALA A 88 -4.85 12.06 10.74
CA ALA A 88 -3.48 11.71 11.09
C ALA A 88 -2.73 11.27 9.84
N LEU A 89 -1.44 11.61 9.78
CA LEU A 89 -0.49 11.15 8.79
C LEU A 89 0.33 10.02 9.40
N ILE A 90 0.08 8.82 8.92
CA ILE A 90 0.73 7.59 9.38
C ILE A 90 1.83 7.23 8.39
N ARG A 91 3.07 7.28 8.85
CA ARG A 91 4.26 7.02 8.04
C ARG A 91 4.89 5.69 8.40
N CYS A 92 5.06 4.84 7.40
CA CYS A 92 5.82 3.61 7.49
C CYS A 92 7.20 3.83 6.85
N ARG A 93 8.27 3.57 7.60
CA ARG A 93 9.65 3.82 7.17
C ARG A 93 10.43 2.53 6.98
N PHE A 94 11.12 2.41 5.86
CA PHE A 94 12.07 1.33 5.58
C PHE A 94 13.47 1.89 5.27
N THR A 95 14.51 1.14 5.60
CA THR A 95 15.80 1.29 4.92
C THR A 95 15.81 0.47 3.65
N VAL A 96 16.38 1.01 2.58
CA VAL A 96 16.50 0.38 1.26
C VAL A 96 17.88 0.68 0.68
N SER A 97 18.36 -0.14 -0.24
CA SER A 97 19.65 0.09 -0.95
C SER A 97 19.47 0.61 -2.38
N GLY A 98 18.23 0.62 -2.88
CA GLY A 98 17.84 1.11 -4.20
C GLY A 98 16.51 0.53 -4.66
N HIS A 99 16.05 0.93 -5.84
CA HIS A 99 14.84 0.36 -6.46
C HIS A 99 15.19 -0.84 -7.36
N LYS A 100 14.26 -1.77 -7.49
CA LYS A 100 14.37 -2.92 -8.41
C LYS A 100 13.96 -2.51 -9.81
N VAL A 101 14.78 -2.87 -10.81
CA VAL A 101 14.56 -2.50 -12.23
C VAL A 101 13.37 -3.24 -12.84
N ASP A 102 13.10 -4.45 -12.35
CA ASP A 102 12.01 -5.33 -12.77
C ASP A 102 10.74 -5.18 -11.91
N ALA A 103 10.74 -4.23 -10.97
CA ALA A 103 9.57 -3.97 -10.13
C ALA A 103 8.35 -3.60 -11.00
N PRO A 104 7.15 -4.14 -10.73
CA PRO A 104 5.94 -3.74 -11.43
C PRO A 104 5.77 -2.23 -11.36
N ALA A 105 5.83 -1.55 -12.50
CA ALA A 105 5.66 -0.10 -12.56
C ALA A 105 4.19 0.20 -12.83
N ALA A 106 3.55 0.92 -11.90
CA ALA A 106 2.20 1.41 -12.10
C ALA A 106 2.15 2.45 -13.22
N TRP A 107 1.06 2.45 -13.98
CA TRP A 107 0.70 3.57 -14.85
C TRP A 107 0.12 4.67 -13.94
N GLY A 108 0.99 5.49 -13.34
CA GLY A 108 0.61 6.42 -12.27
C GLY A 108 1.61 7.57 -12.08
N PRO A 109 1.37 8.46 -11.09
CA PRO A 109 2.17 9.66 -10.86
C PRO A 109 3.60 9.35 -10.39
N VAL A 110 3.83 8.19 -9.77
CA VAL A 110 5.17 7.67 -9.48
C VAL A 110 5.58 6.76 -10.63
N SER A 111 6.31 7.34 -11.58
CA SER A 111 7.04 6.55 -12.58
C SER A 111 8.23 5.84 -11.92
N ALA A 112 8.93 4.97 -12.67
CA ALA A 112 10.24 4.46 -12.26
C ALA A 112 11.19 5.57 -11.77
N ALA A 113 11.07 6.79 -12.30
CA ALA A 113 11.85 7.95 -11.85
C ALA A 113 11.52 8.39 -10.41
N GLY A 114 10.27 8.26 -9.97
CA GLY A 114 9.88 8.56 -8.58
C GLY A 114 10.43 7.55 -7.58
N ARG A 115 10.56 6.27 -7.97
CA ARG A 115 11.26 5.26 -7.17
C ARG A 115 12.78 5.46 -7.19
N ALA A 116 13.34 5.88 -8.32
CA ALA A 116 14.76 6.18 -8.46
C ALA A 116 15.22 7.39 -7.62
N ALA A 117 14.30 8.28 -7.24
CA ALA A 117 14.57 9.40 -6.33
C ALA A 117 14.62 8.99 -4.85
N VAL A 118 14.28 7.74 -4.52
CA VAL A 118 14.45 7.20 -3.17
C VAL A 118 15.89 6.75 -3.01
N ASP A 119 16.61 7.42 -2.12
CA ASP A 119 17.97 7.03 -1.74
C ASP A 119 17.93 5.82 -0.79
N ASN A 120 18.28 6.01 0.49
CA ASN A 120 18.41 4.93 1.47
C ASN A 120 17.21 4.79 2.42
N THR A 121 16.21 5.66 2.28
CA THR A 121 15.05 5.72 3.19
C THR A 121 13.77 5.85 2.40
N LEU A 122 12.93 4.82 2.50
CA LEU A 122 11.61 4.77 1.91
C LEU A 122 10.57 5.18 2.96
N ASP A 123 9.88 6.29 2.73
CA ASP A 123 8.78 6.78 3.57
C ASP A 123 7.44 6.65 2.81
N VAL A 124 6.63 5.66 3.21
CA VAL A 124 5.25 5.48 2.70
C VAL A 124 4.29 6.13 3.68
N THR A 125 3.53 7.15 3.26
CA THR A 125 2.65 7.90 4.17
C THR A 125 1.19 7.77 3.76
N TRP A 126 0.39 7.31 4.71
CA TRP A 126 -1.06 7.16 4.63
C TRP A 126 -1.75 8.25 5.43
N ARG A 127 -2.87 8.75 4.91
CA ARG A 127 -3.78 9.64 5.61
C ARG A 127 -4.90 8.81 6.23
N LEU A 128 -5.05 8.93 7.55
CA LEU A 128 -6.17 8.40 8.30
C LEU A 128 -7.17 9.53 8.56
N ASN A 129 -8.43 9.35 8.16
CA ASN A 129 -9.55 10.21 8.55
C ASN A 129 -10.52 9.40 9.41
N THR A 130 -10.98 9.98 10.53
CA THR A 130 -11.85 9.31 11.51
C THR A 130 -13.20 10.02 11.73
N ILE A 131 -13.59 11.00 10.90
CA ILE A 131 -14.78 11.85 11.13
C ILE A 131 -16.10 11.04 11.07
N ALA A 132 -16.25 10.16 10.09
CA ALA A 132 -17.49 9.41 9.85
C ALA A 132 -17.27 7.89 9.79
N SER A 133 -16.08 7.47 9.36
CA SER A 133 -15.64 6.08 9.27
C SER A 133 -14.11 6.09 9.20
N VAL A 134 -13.46 4.99 9.58
CA VAL A 134 -12.01 4.83 9.38
C VAL A 134 -11.76 4.80 7.87
N GLN A 135 -11.17 5.86 7.34
CA GLN A 135 -10.77 5.96 5.94
C GLN A 135 -9.27 6.12 5.85
N VAL A 136 -8.63 5.20 5.15
CA VAL A 136 -7.19 5.24 4.86
C VAL A 136 -7.01 5.59 3.40
N GLN A 137 -6.28 6.67 3.13
CA GLN A 137 -6.04 7.18 1.79
C GLN A 137 -4.55 7.42 1.58
N PRO A 138 -4.03 7.32 0.36
CA PRO A 138 -2.63 7.66 0.09
C PRO A 138 -2.39 9.15 0.33
N HIS A 139 -1.35 9.49 1.10
CA HIS A 139 -0.91 10.87 1.28
C HIS A 139 0.34 11.17 0.45
N SER A 140 1.31 10.25 0.41
CA SER A 140 2.52 10.40 -0.42
C SER A 140 2.36 9.75 -1.80
N PRO A 141 3.10 10.20 -2.82
CA PRO A 141 3.13 9.54 -4.13
C PRO A 141 3.48 8.05 -4.03
N LEU A 142 4.40 7.68 -3.13
CA LEU A 142 4.79 6.28 -2.90
C LEU A 142 3.66 5.44 -2.28
N ALA A 143 2.78 6.03 -1.48
CA ALA A 143 1.58 5.35 -0.99
C ALA A 143 0.57 5.10 -2.11
N GLN A 144 0.44 6.04 -3.05
CA GLN A 144 -0.37 5.83 -4.25
C GLN A 144 0.22 4.72 -5.14
N ASP A 145 1.54 4.74 -5.36
CA ASP A 145 2.25 3.69 -6.09
C ASP A 145 2.07 2.31 -5.46
N ALA A 146 2.10 2.20 -4.13
CA ALA A 146 1.83 0.95 -3.42
C ALA A 146 0.43 0.39 -3.70
N LEU A 147 -0.60 1.25 -3.74
CA LEU A 147 -1.97 0.85 -4.12
C LEU A 147 -2.05 0.39 -5.57
N ASP A 148 -1.37 1.08 -6.48
CA ASP A 148 -1.42 0.74 -7.89
C ASP A 148 -0.63 -0.53 -8.21
N VAL A 149 0.51 -0.76 -7.56
CA VAL A 149 1.23 -2.04 -7.60
C VAL A 149 0.36 -3.17 -7.05
N PHE A 150 -0.35 -2.95 -5.95
CA PHE A 150 -1.29 -3.94 -5.41
C PHE A 150 -2.37 -4.30 -6.45
N ARG A 151 -2.99 -3.30 -7.08
CA ARG A 151 -4.00 -3.51 -8.14
C ARG A 151 -3.42 -4.28 -9.32
N LEU A 152 -2.26 -3.87 -9.84
CA LEU A 152 -1.59 -4.57 -10.94
C LEU A 152 -1.23 -6.01 -10.58
N THR A 153 -0.81 -6.24 -9.33
CA THR A 153 -0.51 -7.59 -8.84
C THR A 153 -1.77 -8.45 -8.80
N VAL A 154 -2.89 -7.90 -8.34
CA VAL A 154 -4.18 -8.59 -8.34
C VAL A 154 -4.66 -8.87 -9.77
N GLU A 155 -4.61 -7.90 -10.68
CA GLU A 155 -4.94 -8.13 -12.10
C GLU A 155 -4.07 -9.24 -12.71
N GLY A 156 -2.75 -9.17 -12.52
CA GLY A 156 -1.84 -10.20 -13.01
C GLY A 156 -2.03 -11.57 -12.35
N LEU A 157 -2.53 -11.64 -11.11
CA LEU A 157 -2.95 -12.90 -10.49
C LEU A 157 -4.22 -13.42 -11.17
N LEU A 158 -5.25 -12.60 -11.31
CA LEU A 158 -6.52 -12.97 -11.93
C LEU A 158 -6.35 -13.44 -13.38
N ASP A 159 -5.49 -12.77 -14.17
CA ASP A 159 -5.18 -13.16 -15.55
C ASP A 159 -4.48 -14.52 -15.66
N ARG A 160 -3.79 -14.93 -14.59
CA ARG A 160 -3.13 -16.24 -14.49
C ARG A 160 -4.01 -17.30 -13.87
N MET A 161 -5.13 -16.93 -13.24
CA MET A 161 -6.06 -17.89 -12.66
C MET A 161 -6.83 -18.61 -13.76
N VAL A 162 -6.71 -19.92 -13.74
CA VAL A 162 -7.39 -20.85 -14.65
C VAL A 162 -8.01 -21.96 -13.82
N TYR A 163 -9.02 -22.62 -14.35
CA TYR A 163 -9.53 -23.86 -13.76
C TYR A 163 -9.22 -25.05 -14.65
N VAL A 164 -9.10 -26.20 -14.01
CA VAL A 164 -8.89 -27.48 -14.67
C VAL A 164 -10.24 -28.01 -15.18
N ASN A 165 -10.34 -28.34 -16.47
CA ASN A 165 -11.59 -28.83 -17.08
C ASN A 165 -11.98 -30.21 -16.58
N ASP A 166 -11.03 -31.14 -16.67
CA ASP A 166 -11.21 -32.55 -16.37
C ASP A 166 -10.13 -33.03 -15.41
N GLU A 167 -10.30 -34.18 -14.80
CA GLU A 167 -9.27 -34.75 -13.95
C GLU A 167 -7.96 -34.99 -14.74
N VAL A 168 -6.86 -34.38 -14.31
CA VAL A 168 -5.59 -34.38 -15.04
C VAL A 168 -4.42 -34.76 -14.15
N ALA A 169 -3.49 -35.54 -14.68
CA ALA A 169 -2.23 -35.85 -14.01
C ALA A 169 -1.35 -34.59 -13.96
N LEU A 170 -0.76 -34.35 -12.80
CA LEU A 170 0.23 -33.28 -12.60
C LEU A 170 1.62 -33.91 -12.78
N LEU A 171 2.42 -33.38 -13.71
CA LEU A 171 3.72 -33.95 -14.08
C LEU A 171 4.89 -33.13 -13.50
N ASP A 172 6.04 -33.77 -13.27
CA ASP A 172 7.27 -33.08 -12.86
C ASP A 172 7.94 -32.28 -13.98
N ALA A 173 7.77 -32.73 -15.23
CA ALA A 173 8.24 -32.10 -16.45
C ALA A 173 7.22 -32.29 -17.60
N PRO A 174 7.33 -31.54 -18.72
CA PRO A 174 6.60 -31.86 -19.94
C PRO A 174 6.81 -33.33 -20.34
N ASP A 175 5.72 -34.08 -20.54
CA ASP A 175 5.75 -35.53 -20.82
C ASP A 175 6.47 -36.39 -19.75
N GLY A 176 6.65 -35.85 -18.54
CA GLY A 176 7.33 -36.50 -17.42
C GLY A 176 6.48 -37.50 -16.64
N ILE A 177 6.87 -37.76 -15.40
CA ILE A 177 6.15 -38.69 -14.53
C ILE A 177 5.08 -37.95 -13.71
N SER A 178 3.98 -38.64 -13.45
CA SER A 178 2.89 -38.12 -12.63
C SER A 178 3.34 -37.99 -11.17
N VAL A 179 3.42 -36.75 -10.67
CA VAL A 179 3.71 -36.41 -9.27
C VAL A 179 2.45 -36.16 -8.45
N GLY A 180 1.30 -36.10 -9.10
CA GLY A 180 0.02 -35.87 -8.45
C GLY A 180 -1.12 -35.84 -9.44
N ARG A 181 -2.27 -35.35 -8.98
CA ARG A 181 -3.47 -35.25 -9.80
C ARG A 181 -4.30 -34.05 -9.36
N LEU A 182 -4.82 -33.32 -10.33
CA LEU A 182 -5.75 -32.23 -10.12
C LEU A 182 -7.15 -32.69 -10.51
N ARG A 183 -8.14 -32.30 -9.71
CA ARG A 183 -9.55 -32.62 -9.99
C ARG A 183 -10.13 -31.59 -10.96
N ALA A 184 -11.17 -32.00 -11.68
CA ALA A 184 -12.00 -31.07 -12.44
C ALA A 184 -12.53 -29.95 -11.52
N GLY A 185 -12.52 -28.72 -12.02
CA GLY A 185 -12.92 -27.51 -11.29
C GLY A 185 -11.89 -26.97 -10.30
N THR A 186 -10.73 -27.62 -10.11
CA THR A 186 -9.65 -27.06 -9.29
C THR A 186 -9.13 -25.77 -9.93
N VAL A 187 -9.09 -24.69 -9.15
CA VAL A 187 -8.50 -23.41 -9.56
C VAL A 187 -7.00 -23.44 -9.32
N VAL A 188 -6.23 -23.11 -10.35
CA VAL A 188 -4.77 -23.06 -10.33
C VAL A 188 -4.25 -21.74 -10.93
N LEU A 189 -3.02 -21.38 -10.60
CA LEU A 189 -2.28 -20.30 -11.22
C LEU A 189 -1.38 -20.87 -12.31
N ARG A 190 -1.53 -20.36 -13.52
CA ARG A 190 -0.62 -20.65 -14.63
C ARG A 190 0.59 -19.71 -14.55
N GLU A 191 1.77 -20.27 -14.32
CA GLU A 191 3.00 -19.49 -14.12
C GLU A 191 3.90 -19.49 -15.38
N GLN A 192 3.92 -20.57 -16.15
CA GLN A 192 4.72 -20.68 -17.37
C GLN A 192 3.99 -21.48 -18.46
N ASN A 193 4.33 -21.23 -19.72
CA ASN A 193 3.93 -22.05 -20.86
C ASN A 193 5.18 -22.57 -21.60
N GLU A 194 5.14 -23.83 -22.01
CA GLU A 194 6.15 -24.46 -22.86
C GLU A 194 5.46 -25.33 -23.91
N GLY A 195 5.30 -24.77 -25.12
CA GLY A 195 4.56 -25.43 -26.20
C GLY A 195 3.10 -25.73 -25.78
N PRO A 196 2.65 -27.01 -25.82
CA PRO A 196 1.32 -27.39 -25.38
C PRO A 196 1.20 -27.55 -23.86
N TRP A 197 2.28 -27.37 -23.10
CA TRP A 197 2.31 -27.58 -21.66
C TRP A 197 2.23 -26.26 -20.89
N ALA A 198 1.58 -26.29 -19.74
CA ALA A 198 1.52 -25.19 -18.80
C ALA A 198 2.01 -25.66 -17.44
N PHE A 199 2.92 -24.90 -16.84
CA PHE A 199 3.29 -25.08 -15.44
C PHE A 199 2.27 -24.36 -14.56
N VAL A 200 1.65 -25.11 -13.66
CA VAL A 200 0.57 -24.63 -12.80
C VAL A 200 0.91 -24.85 -11.32
N ARG A 201 0.39 -23.97 -10.47
CA ARG A 201 0.47 -24.08 -9.01
C ARG A 201 -0.90 -23.90 -8.37
N VAL A 202 -1.20 -24.69 -7.36
CA VAL A 202 -2.42 -24.54 -6.55
C VAL A 202 -2.20 -23.37 -5.57
N PRO A 203 -3.03 -22.31 -5.56
CA PRO A 203 -2.80 -21.14 -4.72
C PRO A 203 -2.82 -21.44 -3.22
N SER A 204 -3.61 -22.43 -2.79
CA SER A 204 -3.84 -22.75 -1.38
C SER A 204 -2.77 -23.62 -0.73
N ASP A 205 -1.82 -24.17 -1.50
CA ASP A 205 -0.76 -25.04 -0.99
C ASP A 205 0.51 -24.99 -1.86
N THR A 206 1.41 -25.96 -1.69
CA THR A 206 2.69 -26.06 -2.40
C THR A 206 2.65 -26.98 -3.62
N THR A 207 1.48 -27.44 -4.04
CA THR A 207 1.31 -28.34 -5.18
C THR A 207 1.56 -27.57 -6.47
N ALA A 208 2.53 -28.03 -7.26
CA ALA A 208 2.87 -27.46 -8.55
C ALA A 208 3.38 -28.53 -9.51
N GLY A 209 3.26 -28.26 -10.81
CA GLY A 209 3.73 -29.17 -11.85
C GLY A 209 3.16 -28.82 -13.22
N TRP A 210 3.44 -29.67 -14.19
CA TRP A 210 3.07 -29.47 -15.59
C TRP A 210 1.76 -30.20 -15.92
N VAL A 211 0.92 -29.53 -16.71
CA VAL A 211 -0.31 -30.10 -17.28
C VAL A 211 -0.45 -29.69 -18.75
N PRO A 212 -1.18 -30.45 -19.57
CA PRO A 212 -1.53 -30.01 -20.92
C PRO A 212 -2.39 -28.74 -20.88
N GLY A 213 -2.04 -27.73 -21.68
CA GLY A 213 -2.68 -26.42 -21.66
C GLY A 213 -4.12 -26.41 -22.19
N ASP A 214 -4.50 -27.40 -22.99
CA ASP A 214 -5.88 -27.61 -23.47
C ASP A 214 -6.84 -28.07 -22.35
N GLN A 215 -6.29 -28.58 -21.24
CA GLN A 215 -7.03 -28.94 -20.03
C GLN A 215 -7.34 -27.74 -19.12
N LEU A 216 -6.85 -26.55 -19.47
CA LEU A 216 -7.02 -25.33 -18.68
C LEU A 216 -8.00 -24.36 -19.37
N ARG A 217 -8.83 -23.68 -18.57
CA ARG A 217 -9.68 -22.58 -19.05
C ARG A 217 -9.53 -21.35 -18.20
N GLY A 218 -9.56 -20.18 -18.85
CA GLY A 218 -9.57 -18.90 -18.16
C GLY A 218 -10.84 -18.71 -17.36
N ILE A 219 -10.71 -18.12 -16.17
CA ILE A 219 -11.85 -17.78 -15.31
C ILE A 219 -12.63 -16.58 -15.88
N SER A 220 -11.95 -15.70 -16.63
CA SER A 220 -12.50 -14.46 -17.19
C SER A 220 -13.47 -14.64 -18.37
N GLY A 221 -13.88 -15.86 -18.72
CA GLY A 221 -14.81 -16.15 -19.81
C GLY A 221 -16.28 -16.36 -19.41
N ALA A 222 -16.62 -16.33 -18.11
CA ALA A 222 -17.96 -16.71 -17.63
C ALA A 222 -18.91 -15.52 -17.33
N VAL A 223 -18.58 -14.30 -17.77
CA VAL A 223 -19.49 -13.14 -17.73
C VAL A 223 -19.68 -12.64 -19.16
N GLY A 224 -20.58 -13.30 -19.89
CA GLY A 224 -20.90 -12.93 -21.27
C GLY A 224 -21.44 -14.09 -22.08
N ASP A 225 -22.60 -14.61 -21.70
CA ASP A 225 -23.67 -15.08 -22.60
C ASP A 225 -25.02 -14.90 -21.90
#